data_AF-A0A1Z9Z246-F1
#
_entry.id   AF-A0A1Z9Z246-F1
#
_cell.length_a   1.000
_cell.length_b   1.000
_cell.length_c   1.000
_cell.angle_alpha   90.00
_cell.angle_beta   90.00
_cell.angle_gamma   90.00
#
_symmetry.space_group_name_H-M   'P 1'
#
loop_
_entity.id
_entity.type
_entity.pdbx_description
1 polymer ?
#
loop_
_entity_poly.entity_id
_entity_poly.type
_entity_poly.pdbx_seq_one_letter_code
_entity_poly.pdbx_strand_id
1 'polypeptide(L)'
;MSDHYPWLACVLGTCLLVGCTQSSDAPEVLIPDQAQATSQRLNIEQRQVLFTGEHLTAFDSRADDRTAYVEEFSHYLHQQGGLHRTVQALRQKLKLTPTQILVLGSAQNPNFDSRSFSLMEFPLNNLFANANDLTINHIRTLKTAPKLEKGEVENTAQYQQRIKTQQEAIKLLTRHMQVDLGRIEDALNFLARNISIEVNNELEGNFVGYDADSQIMQLVVAQTIYQSNGNVIRSLNLSFKIKPDAAKRLLDDLRNAMDTRYSLGFIFDFRDGYLALNKVLIYRTNPLSFPGDEQVAALIVPEHMQLLQYAMEHGEKTGDATLLYDFPINQLLPFEFGLENYGKRASMQNKFVEESTASFESEPEELGGDIVNDEMPEQDVEAYL
;
A
#
# COMPACT_ATOMS: atom_id res chain seq x y z
N MET A 1 -21.91 -3.35 65.47
CA MET A 1 -23.15 -2.57 65.68
C MET A 1 -22.86 -1.13 65.32
N SER A 2 -23.75 -0.54 64.52
CA SER A 2 -23.77 0.85 64.01
C SER A 2 -22.86 1.19 62.84
N ASP A 3 -23.50 1.26 61.68
CA ASP A 3 -23.14 1.94 60.44
C ASP A 3 -22.79 3.43 60.64
N HIS A 4 -22.21 4.07 59.60
CA HIS A 4 -22.66 5.32 58.93
C HIS A 4 -21.55 5.85 57.98
N TYR A 5 -21.72 5.66 56.67
CA TYR A 5 -21.32 6.63 55.62
C TYR A 5 -22.55 7.55 55.35
N PRO A 6 -22.56 8.64 54.53
CA PRO A 6 -21.58 9.20 53.58
C PRO A 6 -21.46 10.76 53.61
N TRP A 7 -20.76 11.37 52.62
CA TRP A 7 -21.03 12.64 51.85
C TRP A 7 -19.68 13.21 51.32
N LEU A 8 -19.34 13.09 50.02
CA LEU A 8 -19.59 14.01 48.89
C LEU A 8 -18.91 15.41 49.00
N ALA A 9 -17.84 15.63 48.21
CA ALA A 9 -17.54 16.90 47.52
C ALA A 9 -16.38 16.74 46.51
N CYS A 10 -16.70 16.84 45.22
CA CYS A 10 -15.77 17.13 44.12
C CYS A 10 -15.35 18.60 44.16
N VAL A 11 -14.09 18.96 43.89
CA VAL A 11 -13.71 20.14 43.06
C VAL A 11 -12.32 19.90 42.42
N LEU A 12 -12.26 20.25 41.14
CA LEU A 12 -11.16 20.22 40.16
C LEU A 12 -10.00 21.21 40.43
N GLY A 13 -8.86 20.95 39.76
CA GLY A 13 -7.90 21.95 39.27
C GLY A 13 -6.74 22.28 40.22
N THR A 14 -5.52 22.57 39.80
CA THR A 14 -4.87 22.71 38.48
C THR A 14 -3.36 22.98 38.75
N CYS A 15 -2.53 22.92 37.70
CA CYS A 15 -1.17 23.47 37.56
C CYS A 15 -0.01 22.55 37.99
N LEU A 16 0.62 21.83 37.04
CA LEU A 16 1.65 22.33 36.10
C LEU A 16 2.85 22.94 36.82
N LEU A 17 3.89 22.13 37.01
CA LEU A 17 5.27 22.62 37.03
C LEU A 17 5.91 22.24 35.70
N VAL A 18 6.03 23.25 34.85
CA VAL A 18 6.78 23.25 33.60
C VAL A 18 8.26 23.31 33.95
N GLY A 19 8.99 22.24 33.63
CA GLY A 19 10.43 22.32 33.46
C GLY A 19 10.73 22.68 32.01
N CYS A 20 11.13 23.93 31.77
CA CYS A 20 11.75 24.33 30.52
C CYS A 20 13.18 23.76 30.46
N THR A 21 13.47 22.95 29.46
CA THR A 21 14.82 22.87 28.88
C THR A 21 14.68 22.88 27.37
N GLN A 22 15.16 23.97 26.75
CA GLN A 22 15.50 23.98 25.34
C GLN A 22 16.74 23.10 25.13
N SER A 23 16.63 22.13 24.24
CA SER A 23 17.74 21.70 23.39
C SER A 23 17.15 21.34 22.04
N SER A 24 17.57 22.07 21.01
CA SER A 24 17.55 21.62 19.63
C SER A 24 18.22 20.24 19.54
N ASP A 25 17.67 19.31 18.75
CA ASP A 25 18.44 18.40 17.88
C ASP A 25 17.52 17.37 17.17
N ALA A 26 17.49 17.48 15.82
CA ALA A 26 17.16 16.50 14.76
C ALA A 26 15.84 15.66 14.80
N PRO A 27 15.24 15.31 13.64
CA PRO A 27 14.10 14.40 13.58
C PRO A 27 14.56 12.99 13.96
N GLU A 28 14.23 12.58 15.19
CA GLU A 28 14.73 11.37 15.82
C GLU A 28 14.04 10.11 15.27
N VAL A 29 14.84 9.18 14.73
CA VAL A 29 14.41 7.80 14.42
C VAL A 29 14.00 7.13 15.73
N LEU A 30 12.76 6.66 15.81
CA LEU A 30 12.22 6.08 17.03
C LEU A 30 12.30 4.54 16.98
N ILE A 31 13.09 3.95 17.88
CA ILE A 31 13.18 2.50 18.09
C ILE A 31 12.43 2.19 19.40
N PRO A 32 11.27 1.49 19.37
CA PRO A 32 10.48 1.25 20.58
C PRO A 32 11.18 0.26 21.53
N ASP A 33 11.39 0.64 22.78
CA ASP A 33 11.91 -0.24 23.83
C ASP A 33 10.78 -1.13 24.42
N GLN A 34 11.08 -2.40 24.70
CA GLN A 34 10.11 -3.45 25.04
C GLN A 34 9.46 -3.28 26.45
N ALA A 35 9.89 -2.30 27.24
CA ALA A 35 9.47 -2.16 28.65
C ALA A 35 8.28 -1.21 28.90
N GLN A 36 7.66 -0.61 27.89
CA GLN A 36 6.48 0.27 28.07
C GLN A 36 5.12 -0.41 27.82
N ALA A 37 5.09 -1.74 27.80
CA ALA A 37 3.87 -2.52 27.62
C ALA A 37 3.11 -2.68 28.95
N THR A 38 2.29 -1.69 29.33
CA THR A 38 0.98 -1.93 29.98
C THR A 38 0.18 -0.65 30.20
N SER A 39 -1.14 -0.77 30.03
CA SER A 39 -2.19 0.13 30.52
C SER A 39 -2.54 1.37 29.67
N GLN A 40 -3.45 1.19 28.71
CA GLN A 40 -4.87 1.61 28.80
C GLN A 40 -5.52 1.32 27.44
N ARG A 41 -6.68 0.65 27.46
CA ARG A 41 -7.48 0.42 26.25
C ARG A 41 -7.91 1.78 25.70
N LEU A 42 -7.24 2.25 24.65
CA LEU A 42 -7.77 3.31 23.80
C LEU A 42 -8.91 2.70 23.02
N ASN A 43 -10.11 3.20 23.29
CA ASN A 43 -11.26 3.02 22.45
C ASN A 43 -10.87 3.56 21.05
N ILE A 44 -10.86 2.71 20.03
CA ILE A 44 -10.60 3.10 18.63
C ILE A 44 -11.87 3.80 18.11
N GLU A 45 -12.31 4.87 18.79
CA GLU A 45 -13.55 5.56 18.49
C GLU A 45 -13.33 6.60 17.39
N GLN A 46 -13.87 6.25 16.22
CA GLN A 46 -14.18 7.09 15.06
C GLN A 46 -12.97 7.71 14.34
N ARG A 47 -12.51 6.99 13.31
CA ARG A 47 -11.66 7.59 12.27
C ARG A 47 -12.50 8.53 11.40
N GLN A 48 -11.85 9.50 10.76
CA GLN A 48 -12.53 10.47 9.91
C GLN A 48 -13.35 9.75 8.83
N VAL A 49 -14.63 10.11 8.75
CA VAL A 49 -15.54 9.68 7.69
C VAL A 49 -15.25 10.51 6.46
N LEU A 50 -14.99 9.86 5.34
CA LEU A 50 -14.69 10.51 4.06
C LEU A 50 -15.97 10.78 3.27
N PHE A 51 -16.88 9.80 3.27
CA PHE A 51 -18.20 9.95 2.68
C PHE A 51 -19.18 8.95 3.27
N THR A 52 -20.46 9.33 3.22
CA THR A 52 -21.56 8.45 3.61
C THR A 52 -22.02 7.64 2.41
N GLY A 53 -22.45 6.42 2.66
CA GLY A 53 -23.03 5.55 1.66
C GLY A 53 -24.35 6.09 1.11
N GLU A 54 -25.04 7.02 1.78
CA GLU A 54 -26.33 7.57 1.32
C GLU A 54 -26.26 8.14 -0.11
N HIS A 55 -25.11 8.72 -0.49
CA HIS A 55 -24.87 9.28 -1.82
C HIS A 55 -24.54 8.23 -2.90
N LEU A 56 -24.37 6.96 -2.52
CA LEU A 56 -24.03 5.88 -3.43
C LEU A 56 -25.26 5.09 -3.87
N THR A 57 -25.38 4.85 -5.17
CA THR A 57 -26.37 3.95 -5.76
C THR A 57 -25.83 2.52 -5.84
N ALA A 58 -26.73 1.54 -5.76
CA ALA A 58 -26.40 0.14 -6.04
C ALA A 58 -25.82 -0.02 -7.47
N PHE A 59 -25.20 -1.15 -7.75
CA PHE A 59 -24.91 -1.53 -9.13
C PHE A 59 -26.19 -1.93 -9.86
N ASP A 60 -26.26 -1.64 -11.16
CA ASP A 60 -27.40 -2.02 -12.01
C ASP A 60 -27.53 -3.54 -12.16
N SER A 61 -26.42 -4.27 -12.07
CA SER A 61 -26.40 -5.73 -11.94
C SER A 61 -25.13 -6.19 -11.21
N ARG A 62 -25.16 -7.40 -10.62
CA ARG A 62 -23.97 -8.05 -10.03
C ARG A 62 -23.00 -8.65 -11.07
N ALA A 63 -23.29 -8.52 -12.37
CA ALA A 63 -22.50 -9.13 -13.44
C ALA A 63 -21.44 -8.16 -14.01
N ASP A 64 -21.02 -7.15 -13.25
CA ASP A 64 -19.88 -6.32 -13.59
C ASP A 64 -18.60 -7.08 -13.21
N ASP A 65 -17.59 -7.13 -14.08
CA ASP A 65 -16.29 -7.80 -13.81
C ASP A 65 -15.60 -7.29 -12.53
N ARG A 66 -16.05 -6.14 -12.01
CA ARG A 66 -15.64 -5.52 -10.75
C ARG A 66 -16.10 -6.27 -9.49
N THR A 67 -17.04 -7.22 -9.61
CA THR A 67 -17.69 -7.83 -8.43
C THR A 67 -16.79 -8.84 -7.72
N ALA A 68 -16.02 -9.64 -8.46
CA ALA A 68 -15.11 -10.63 -7.88
C ALA A 68 -14.04 -9.98 -6.97
N TYR A 69 -13.50 -8.83 -7.39
CA TYR A 69 -12.47 -8.12 -6.64
C TYR A 69 -13.00 -7.51 -5.33
N VAL A 70 -14.26 -7.05 -5.36
CA VAL A 70 -14.97 -6.55 -4.18
C VAL A 70 -15.32 -7.69 -3.21
N GLU A 71 -15.63 -8.88 -3.73
CA GLU A 71 -15.89 -10.07 -2.92
C GLU A 71 -14.63 -10.55 -2.18
N GLU A 72 -13.48 -10.58 -2.87
CA GLU A 72 -12.20 -10.89 -2.23
C GLU A 72 -11.84 -9.87 -1.13
N PHE A 73 -12.06 -8.58 -1.39
CA PHE A 73 -11.88 -7.55 -0.38
C PHE A 73 -12.83 -7.74 0.80
N SER A 74 -14.11 -8.04 0.55
CA SER A 74 -15.07 -8.35 1.62
C SER A 74 -14.62 -9.54 2.48
N HIS A 75 -14.10 -10.61 1.84
CA HIS A 75 -13.49 -11.72 2.56
C HIS A 75 -12.30 -11.28 3.42
N TYR A 76 -11.39 -10.47 2.86
CA TYR A 76 -10.27 -9.89 3.61
C TYR A 76 -10.73 -9.11 4.85
N LEU A 77 -11.78 -8.29 4.73
CA LEU A 77 -12.33 -7.52 5.85
C LEU A 77 -12.91 -8.39 6.97
N HIS A 78 -13.36 -9.61 6.65
CA HIS A 78 -13.90 -10.57 7.61
C HIS A 78 -12.85 -11.52 8.18
N GLN A 79 -11.65 -11.57 7.60
CA GLN A 79 -10.55 -12.37 8.12
C GLN A 79 -9.94 -11.71 9.36
N GLN A 80 -9.87 -12.44 10.48
CA GLN A 80 -9.26 -11.97 11.73
C GLN A 80 -7.77 -12.36 11.87
N GLY A 81 -7.10 -12.65 10.75
CA GLY A 81 -5.72 -13.12 10.70
C GLY A 81 -4.89 -12.42 9.62
N GLY A 82 -3.63 -12.83 9.49
CA GLY A 82 -2.72 -12.32 8.46
C GLY A 82 -2.48 -10.81 8.54
N LEU A 83 -2.40 -10.17 7.38
CA LEU A 83 -2.04 -8.76 7.23
C LEU A 83 -2.91 -7.80 8.05
N HIS A 84 -4.23 -8.01 8.09
CA HIS A 84 -5.13 -7.12 8.83
C HIS A 84 -4.76 -7.07 10.32
N ARG A 85 -4.44 -8.22 10.92
CA ARG A 85 -4.02 -8.31 12.32
C ARG A 85 -2.65 -7.68 12.56
N THR A 86 -1.72 -7.87 11.63
CA THR A 86 -0.39 -7.24 11.67
C THR A 86 -0.47 -5.72 11.58
N VAL A 87 -1.32 -5.16 10.70
CA VAL A 87 -1.58 -3.72 10.63
C VAL A 87 -2.13 -3.23 11.98
N GLN A 88 -3.13 -3.89 12.56
CA GLN A 88 -3.68 -3.50 13.86
C GLN A 88 -2.64 -3.54 15.00
N ALA A 89 -1.83 -4.60 15.07
CA ALA A 89 -0.79 -4.75 16.09
C ALA A 89 0.28 -3.66 15.97
N LEU A 90 0.75 -3.39 14.76
CA LEU A 90 1.72 -2.33 14.49
C LEU A 90 1.14 -0.94 14.75
N ARG A 91 -0.13 -0.68 14.37
CA ARG A 91 -0.82 0.58 14.70
C ARG A 91 -0.81 0.84 16.22
N GLN A 92 -1.11 -0.17 17.02
CA GLN A 92 -1.09 -0.07 18.48
C GLN A 92 0.32 0.14 19.03
N LYS A 93 1.30 -0.65 18.56
CA LYS A 93 2.70 -0.57 19.00
C LYS A 93 3.34 0.79 18.68
N LEU A 94 3.01 1.33 17.51
CA LEU A 94 3.48 2.64 17.04
C LEU A 94 2.65 3.81 17.57
N LYS A 95 1.56 3.53 18.31
CA LYS A 95 0.63 4.54 18.85
C LYS A 95 0.12 5.51 17.76
N LEU A 96 -0.25 4.98 16.60
CA LEU A 96 -0.69 5.81 15.47
C LEU A 96 -1.99 6.54 15.79
N THR A 97 -2.07 7.79 15.35
CA THR A 97 -3.27 8.62 15.52
C THR A 97 -4.41 8.16 14.60
N PRO A 98 -5.67 8.56 14.88
CA PRO A 98 -6.80 8.24 14.00
C PRO A 98 -6.67 8.79 12.58
N THR A 99 -5.89 9.87 12.38
CA THR A 99 -5.62 10.53 11.09
C THR A 99 -4.41 9.95 10.36
N GLN A 100 -3.75 8.93 10.91
CA GLN A 100 -2.61 8.27 10.28
C GLN A 100 -3.02 6.94 9.66
N ILE A 101 -2.49 6.65 8.48
CA ILE A 101 -2.63 5.37 7.77
C ILE A 101 -1.26 4.67 7.74
N LEU A 102 -1.27 3.36 8.01
CA LEU A 102 -0.15 2.45 7.87
C LEU A 102 -0.41 1.54 6.66
N VAL A 103 0.47 1.60 5.66
CA VAL A 103 0.43 0.72 4.48
C VAL A 103 1.67 -0.16 4.47
N LEU A 104 1.47 -1.46 4.59
CA LEU A 104 2.51 -2.49 4.61
C LEU A 104 2.54 -3.28 3.31
N GLY A 105 1.37 -3.45 2.68
CA GLY A 105 1.14 -4.38 1.59
C GLY A 105 1.11 -5.84 2.04
N SER A 106 0.56 -6.71 1.20
CA SER A 106 0.51 -8.15 1.45
C SER A 106 1.75 -8.83 0.87
N ALA A 107 2.29 -9.83 1.58
CA ALA A 107 3.33 -10.72 1.10
C ALA A 107 2.77 -12.04 0.54
N GLN A 108 1.50 -12.37 0.82
CA GLN A 108 0.93 -13.70 0.65
C GLN A 108 -0.40 -13.73 -0.10
N ASN A 109 -0.75 -12.70 -0.89
CA ASN A 109 -1.99 -12.78 -1.66
C ASN A 109 -1.80 -13.73 -2.86
N PRO A 110 -2.37 -14.94 -2.89
CA PRO A 110 -2.18 -15.88 -3.99
C PRO A 110 -2.76 -15.36 -5.31
N ASN A 111 -3.62 -14.33 -5.25
CA ASN A 111 -4.26 -13.69 -6.39
C ASN A 111 -3.44 -12.52 -6.97
N PHE A 112 -2.12 -12.47 -6.73
CA PHE A 112 -1.18 -11.48 -7.29
C PHE A 112 -1.02 -11.53 -8.83
N ASP A 113 -2.02 -12.02 -9.56
CA ASP A 113 -2.14 -11.81 -11.01
C ASP A 113 -2.39 -10.33 -11.29
N SER A 114 -1.48 -9.68 -12.04
CA SER A 114 -1.56 -8.40 -12.78
C SER A 114 -2.26 -7.17 -12.16
N ARG A 115 -2.84 -7.28 -10.97
CA ARG A 115 -3.85 -6.38 -10.39
C ARG A 115 -3.43 -5.81 -9.04
N SER A 116 -2.32 -6.30 -8.48
CA SER A 116 -1.69 -5.69 -7.31
C SER A 116 -0.73 -4.58 -7.70
N PHE A 117 -0.64 -3.59 -6.84
CA PHE A 117 0.22 -2.44 -7.04
C PHE A 117 1.49 -2.60 -6.21
N SER A 118 2.66 -2.46 -6.83
CA SER A 118 3.92 -2.42 -6.09
C SER A 118 3.88 -1.25 -5.12
N LEU A 119 4.00 -1.50 -3.81
CA LEU A 119 4.03 -0.38 -2.85
C LEU A 119 5.25 0.53 -3.11
N MET A 120 6.31 0.03 -3.76
CA MET A 120 7.46 0.83 -4.17
C MET A 120 7.09 1.96 -5.14
N GLU A 121 6.00 1.80 -5.89
CA GLU A 121 5.56 2.70 -6.95
C GLU A 121 4.22 3.38 -6.61
N PHE A 122 3.86 3.47 -5.32
CA PHE A 122 2.54 3.94 -4.87
C PHE A 122 2.04 5.29 -5.45
N PRO A 123 2.88 6.27 -5.85
CA PRO A 123 2.38 7.46 -6.52
C PRO A 123 2.17 7.24 -8.02
N LEU A 124 2.87 6.28 -8.64
CA LEU A 124 2.89 6.07 -10.08
C LEU A 124 1.87 5.02 -10.57
N ASN A 125 1.42 4.13 -9.69
CA ASN A 125 0.68 2.94 -10.08
C ASN A 125 -0.83 2.97 -9.76
N ASN A 126 -1.48 4.13 -9.63
CA ASN A 126 -2.91 4.25 -9.33
C ASN A 126 -3.38 3.53 -8.05
N LEU A 127 -2.50 3.10 -7.13
CA LEU A 127 -2.90 2.41 -5.89
C LEU A 127 -3.98 3.18 -5.13
N PHE A 128 -3.82 4.49 -4.97
CA PHE A 128 -4.77 5.33 -4.24
C PHE A 128 -6.15 5.42 -4.92
N ALA A 129 -6.16 5.60 -6.25
CA ALA A 129 -7.39 5.60 -7.03
C ALA A 129 -8.13 4.27 -6.92
N ASN A 130 -7.43 3.14 -7.06
CA ASN A 130 -8.05 1.83 -6.93
C ASN A 130 -8.54 1.53 -5.51
N ALA A 131 -7.83 2.01 -4.48
CA ALA A 131 -8.29 1.87 -3.10
C ALA A 131 -9.58 2.68 -2.86
N ASN A 132 -9.65 3.92 -3.35
CA ASN A 132 -10.86 4.73 -3.31
C ASN A 132 -12.03 4.00 -3.99
N ASP A 133 -11.83 3.56 -5.23
CA ASP A 133 -12.84 2.85 -6.00
C ASP A 133 -13.28 1.54 -5.36
N LEU A 134 -12.34 0.76 -4.79
CA LEU A 134 -12.63 -0.50 -4.11
C LEU A 134 -13.56 -0.28 -2.92
N THR A 135 -13.30 0.72 -2.08
CA THR A 135 -14.15 1.01 -0.92
C THR A 135 -15.54 1.50 -1.32
N ILE A 136 -15.64 2.32 -2.38
CA ILE A 136 -16.91 2.75 -2.97
C ILE A 136 -17.68 1.54 -3.50
N ASN A 137 -17.02 0.73 -4.34
CA ASN A 137 -17.63 -0.45 -4.95
C ASN A 137 -18.08 -1.46 -3.91
N HIS A 138 -17.37 -1.61 -2.80
CA HIS A 138 -17.79 -2.45 -1.68
C HIS A 138 -19.15 -2.02 -1.12
N ILE A 139 -19.36 -0.73 -0.86
CA ILE A 139 -20.67 -0.23 -0.41
C ILE A 139 -21.73 -0.44 -1.50
N ARG A 140 -21.41 -0.14 -2.76
CA ARG A 140 -22.34 -0.33 -3.88
C ARG A 140 -22.79 -1.79 -4.00
N THR A 141 -21.88 -2.76 -3.86
CA THR A 141 -22.17 -4.20 -3.84
C THR A 141 -23.08 -4.59 -2.67
N LEU A 142 -22.81 -4.08 -1.46
CA LEU A 142 -23.67 -4.33 -0.30
C LEU A 142 -25.09 -3.77 -0.48
N LYS A 143 -25.25 -2.72 -1.30
CA LYS A 143 -26.56 -2.18 -1.70
C LYS A 143 -27.22 -2.92 -2.86
N THR A 144 -26.49 -3.75 -3.60
CA THR A 144 -27.01 -4.49 -4.74
C THR A 144 -27.74 -5.74 -4.28
N ALA A 145 -29.06 -5.75 -4.48
CA ALA A 145 -29.89 -6.91 -4.20
C ALA A 145 -29.41 -8.14 -5.01
N PRO A 146 -29.36 -9.33 -4.40
CA PRO A 146 -29.07 -10.54 -5.16
C PRO A 146 -30.18 -10.74 -6.20
N LYS A 147 -29.81 -11.23 -7.38
CA LYS A 147 -30.79 -11.60 -8.40
C LYS A 147 -31.56 -12.82 -7.88
N LEU A 148 -32.81 -12.61 -7.48
CA LEU A 148 -33.69 -13.71 -7.10
C LEU A 148 -34.37 -14.26 -8.34
N GLU A 149 -34.41 -15.57 -8.48
CA GLU A 149 -35.27 -16.22 -9.47
C GLU A 149 -36.67 -16.43 -8.89
N LYS A 150 -37.67 -16.38 -9.77
CA LYS A 150 -39.06 -16.66 -9.41
C LYS A 150 -39.16 -18.13 -9.01
N GLY A 151 -39.71 -18.40 -7.83
CA GLY A 151 -39.89 -19.77 -7.35
C GLY A 151 -40.90 -20.54 -8.22
N GLU A 152 -40.73 -21.86 -8.34
CA GLU A 152 -41.56 -22.72 -9.20
C GLU A 152 -43.07 -22.61 -8.89
N VAL A 153 -43.41 -22.41 -7.62
CA VAL A 153 -44.79 -22.30 -7.13
C VAL A 153 -45.21 -20.86 -6.78
N GLU A 154 -44.31 -19.89 -6.98
CA GLU A 154 -44.55 -18.48 -6.64
C GLU A 154 -45.34 -17.80 -7.76
N ASN A 155 -46.41 -17.08 -7.44
CA ASN A 155 -47.10 -16.27 -8.45
C ASN A 155 -46.36 -14.93 -8.68
N THR A 156 -46.67 -14.24 -9.78
CA THR A 156 -45.95 -13.01 -10.15
C THR A 156 -46.08 -11.89 -9.10
N ALA A 157 -47.21 -11.78 -8.41
CA ALA A 157 -47.39 -10.77 -7.36
C ALA A 157 -46.56 -11.08 -6.12
N GLN A 158 -46.50 -12.34 -5.71
CA GLN A 158 -45.65 -12.82 -4.61
C GLN A 158 -44.17 -12.58 -4.92
N TYR A 159 -43.74 -12.88 -6.15
CA TYR A 159 -42.38 -12.62 -6.61
C TYR A 159 -42.01 -11.13 -6.53
N GLN A 160 -42.85 -10.25 -7.08
CA GLN A 160 -42.60 -8.80 -7.05
C GLN A 160 -42.58 -8.26 -5.61
N GLN A 161 -43.46 -8.76 -4.73
CA GLN A 161 -43.46 -8.38 -3.33
C GLN A 161 -42.19 -8.84 -2.59
N ARG A 162 -41.67 -10.04 -2.90
CA ARG A 162 -40.42 -10.56 -2.34
C ARG A 162 -39.22 -9.73 -2.77
N ILE A 163 -39.12 -9.39 -4.05
CA ILE A 163 -38.08 -8.48 -4.57
C ILE A 163 -38.12 -7.14 -3.84
N LYS A 164 -39.31 -6.52 -3.76
CA LYS A 164 -39.49 -5.21 -3.10
C LYS A 164 -39.11 -5.25 -1.63
N THR A 165 -39.57 -6.26 -0.90
CA THR A 165 -39.25 -6.46 0.53
C THR A 165 -37.74 -6.61 0.74
N GLN A 166 -37.06 -7.35 -0.13
CA GLN A 166 -35.61 -7.51 -0.03
C GLN A 166 -34.85 -6.22 -0.34
N GLN A 167 -35.28 -5.46 -1.36
CA GLN A 167 -34.70 -4.16 -1.67
C GLN A 167 -34.87 -3.16 -0.52
N GLU A 168 -36.05 -3.13 0.11
CA GLU A 168 -36.32 -2.29 1.28
C GLU A 168 -35.46 -2.71 2.48
N ALA A 169 -35.31 -4.02 2.73
CA ALA A 169 -34.45 -4.54 3.79
C ALA A 169 -32.98 -4.15 3.58
N ILE A 170 -32.45 -4.30 2.36
CA ILE A 170 -31.09 -3.89 2.00
C ILE A 170 -30.91 -2.39 2.17
N LYS A 171 -31.85 -1.57 1.69
CA LYS A 171 -31.82 -0.12 1.89
C LYS A 171 -31.75 0.25 3.36
N LEU A 172 -32.48 -0.45 4.23
CA LEU A 172 -32.48 -0.23 5.68
C LEU A 172 -31.14 -0.63 6.33
N LEU A 173 -30.57 -1.78 5.95
CA LEU A 173 -29.27 -2.25 6.45
C LEU A 173 -28.11 -1.35 6.01
N THR A 174 -28.22 -0.77 4.81
CA THR A 174 -27.14 0.00 4.17
C THR A 174 -27.21 1.51 4.40
N ARG A 175 -28.30 2.01 5.00
CA ARG A 175 -28.59 3.46 5.09
C ARG A 175 -27.53 4.29 5.80
N HIS A 176 -26.83 3.72 6.78
CA HIS A 176 -25.82 4.43 7.58
C HIS A 176 -24.40 3.92 7.33
N MET A 177 -24.17 3.22 6.21
CA MET A 177 -22.80 2.85 5.87
C MET A 177 -21.95 4.09 5.63
N GLN A 178 -20.70 4.02 6.06
CA GLN A 178 -19.72 5.09 5.92
C GLN A 178 -18.41 4.47 5.42
N VAL A 179 -17.70 5.22 4.59
CA VAL A 179 -16.27 4.94 4.35
C VAL A 179 -15.49 5.89 5.23
N ASP A 180 -14.80 5.31 6.21
CA ASP A 180 -13.84 6.02 7.03
C ASP A 180 -12.42 5.76 6.55
N LEU A 181 -11.48 6.47 7.17
CA LEU A 181 -10.05 6.32 6.88
C LEU A 181 -9.52 4.90 7.16
N GLY A 182 -10.18 4.15 8.05
CA GLY A 182 -9.83 2.75 8.31
C GLY A 182 -10.15 1.84 7.14
N ARG A 183 -11.29 2.05 6.49
CA ARG A 183 -11.65 1.30 5.30
C ARG A 183 -10.71 1.58 4.12
N ILE A 184 -10.22 2.82 4.00
CA ILE A 184 -9.18 3.16 3.01
C ILE A 184 -7.85 2.46 3.33
N GLU A 185 -7.43 2.45 4.60
CA GLU A 185 -6.23 1.71 5.03
C GLU A 185 -6.33 0.21 4.71
N ASP A 186 -7.47 -0.41 4.98
CA ASP A 186 -7.74 -1.81 4.64
C ASP A 186 -7.59 -2.03 3.12
N ALA A 187 -8.20 -1.17 2.30
CA ALA A 187 -8.14 -1.28 0.84
C ALA A 187 -6.71 -1.11 0.32
N LEU A 188 -5.96 -0.13 0.82
CA LEU A 188 -4.56 0.10 0.43
C LEU A 188 -3.69 -1.13 0.74
N ASN A 189 -3.85 -1.73 1.92
CA ASN A 189 -3.10 -2.92 2.32
C ASN A 189 -3.50 -4.17 1.54
N PHE A 190 -4.78 -4.29 1.19
CA PHE A 190 -5.27 -5.38 0.34
C PHE A 190 -4.71 -5.31 -1.09
N LEU A 191 -4.63 -4.10 -1.65
CA LEU A 191 -4.20 -3.83 -3.03
C LEU A 191 -2.67 -3.82 -3.22
N ALA A 192 -1.93 -3.43 -2.18
CA ALA A 192 -0.49 -3.23 -2.28
C ALA A 192 0.29 -4.54 -2.09
N ARG A 193 1.33 -4.73 -2.89
CA ARG A 193 2.36 -5.75 -2.68
C ARG A 193 3.43 -5.21 -1.73
N ASN A 194 3.82 -6.01 -0.74
CA ASN A 194 4.85 -5.62 0.23
C ASN A 194 6.22 -5.37 -0.45
N ILE A 195 7.11 -4.69 0.28
CA ILE A 195 8.50 -4.49 -0.12
C ILE A 195 9.37 -5.25 0.86
N SER A 196 9.87 -6.43 0.46
CA SER A 196 10.85 -7.19 1.24
C SER A 196 12.23 -6.55 1.14
N ILE A 197 12.99 -6.59 2.23
CA ILE A 197 14.36 -6.06 2.30
C ILE A 197 15.33 -7.24 2.25
N GLU A 198 16.07 -7.37 1.15
CA GLU A 198 17.04 -8.45 0.93
C GLU A 198 18.43 -7.87 0.67
N VAL A 199 19.07 -7.30 1.70
CA VAL A 199 20.34 -6.56 1.55
C VAL A 199 21.55 -7.39 1.12
N ASN A 200 21.44 -8.72 1.12
CA ASN A 200 22.49 -9.63 0.68
C ASN A 200 22.29 -10.14 -0.77
N ASN A 201 21.29 -9.60 -1.50
CA ASN A 201 21.06 -9.92 -2.90
C ASN A 201 21.84 -8.94 -3.79
N GLU A 202 23.10 -9.26 -4.05
CA GLU A 202 23.99 -8.42 -4.88
C GLU A 202 23.55 -8.34 -6.35
N LEU A 203 22.81 -9.33 -6.85
CA LEU A 203 22.37 -9.38 -8.26
C LEU A 203 21.39 -8.26 -8.61
N GLU A 204 20.55 -7.83 -7.66
CA GLU A 204 19.57 -6.76 -7.87
C GLU A 204 20.07 -5.38 -7.45
N GLY A 205 21.26 -5.30 -6.83
CA GLY A 205 21.83 -4.05 -6.34
C GLY A 205 21.22 -3.55 -5.02
N ASN A 206 20.63 -4.45 -4.22
CA ASN A 206 20.22 -4.15 -2.86
C ASN A 206 21.42 -3.74 -2.02
N PHE A 207 21.28 -2.71 -1.20
CA PHE A 207 22.39 -2.17 -0.44
C PHE A 207 21.93 -1.56 0.88
N VAL A 208 22.74 -1.72 1.92
CA VAL A 208 22.64 -0.93 3.14
C VAL A 208 24.02 -0.47 3.60
N GLY A 209 24.15 0.83 3.81
CA GLY A 209 25.40 1.48 4.19
C GLY A 209 25.18 2.58 5.22
N TYR A 210 26.21 2.91 5.97
CA TYR A 210 26.20 3.99 6.96
C TYR A 210 27.46 4.81 6.83
N ASP A 211 27.31 6.11 6.65
CA ASP A 211 28.38 7.09 6.69
C ASP A 211 28.46 7.67 8.11
N ALA A 212 29.56 7.38 8.81
CA ALA A 212 29.75 7.80 10.19
C ALA A 212 30.03 9.30 10.34
N ASP A 213 30.60 9.94 9.32
CA ASP A 213 30.97 11.36 9.36
C ASP A 213 29.72 12.23 9.21
N SER A 214 28.80 11.86 8.31
CA SER A 214 27.54 12.56 8.11
C SER A 214 26.37 12.02 8.97
N GLN A 215 26.56 10.86 9.61
CA GLN A 215 25.52 10.12 10.35
C GLN A 215 24.30 9.77 9.49
N ILE A 216 24.53 9.47 8.21
CA ILE A 216 23.49 9.12 7.24
C ILE A 216 23.56 7.63 6.96
N MET A 217 22.41 6.96 7.08
CA MET A 217 22.21 5.62 6.55
C MET A 217 21.58 5.68 5.16
N GLN A 218 22.04 4.81 4.29
CA GLN A 218 21.50 4.58 2.96
C GLN A 218 20.93 3.17 2.91
N LEU A 219 19.69 3.05 2.44
CA LEU A 219 19.03 1.77 2.18
C LEU A 219 18.52 1.79 0.74
N VAL A 220 18.90 0.78 -0.03
CA VAL A 220 18.48 0.56 -1.41
C VAL A 220 17.77 -0.79 -1.47
N VAL A 221 16.52 -0.76 -1.91
CA VAL A 221 15.73 -1.96 -2.17
C VAL A 221 15.30 -1.95 -3.63
N ALA A 222 15.73 -2.98 -4.35
CA ALA A 222 15.55 -3.17 -5.76
C ALA A 222 14.68 -4.39 -6.06
N GLN A 223 13.98 -4.35 -7.18
CA GLN A 223 13.15 -5.43 -7.70
C GLN A 223 13.31 -5.50 -9.22
N THR A 224 13.55 -6.71 -9.72
CA THR A 224 13.49 -6.99 -11.16
C THR A 224 12.04 -6.96 -11.64
N ILE A 225 11.76 -6.15 -12.66
CA ILE A 225 10.47 -6.09 -13.35
C ILE A 225 10.64 -6.75 -14.72
N TYR A 226 9.96 -7.89 -14.89
CA TYR A 226 9.95 -8.63 -16.15
C TYR A 226 8.94 -8.01 -17.11
N GLN A 227 9.38 -7.59 -18.29
CA GLN A 227 8.54 -6.98 -19.32
C GLN A 227 8.81 -7.64 -20.68
N SER A 228 7.83 -7.57 -21.59
CA SER A 228 7.92 -8.19 -22.92
C SER A 228 8.99 -7.57 -23.82
N ASN A 229 9.40 -6.32 -23.55
CA ASN A 229 10.36 -5.53 -24.31
C ASN A 229 11.73 -5.39 -23.62
N GLY A 230 12.02 -6.22 -22.62
CA GLY A 230 13.27 -6.20 -21.85
C GLY A 230 13.02 -5.98 -20.36
N ASN A 231 13.84 -6.61 -19.52
CA ASN A 231 13.70 -6.49 -18.07
C ASN A 231 14.28 -5.15 -17.60
N VAL A 232 13.74 -4.62 -16.50
CA VAL A 232 14.28 -3.42 -15.84
C VAL A 232 14.41 -3.66 -14.34
N ILE A 233 15.32 -2.96 -13.69
CA ILE A 233 15.40 -2.92 -12.22
C ILE A 233 14.73 -1.64 -11.73
N ARG A 234 13.77 -1.78 -10.82
CA ARG A 234 13.22 -0.67 -10.02
C ARG A 234 13.96 -0.63 -8.70
N SER A 235 14.48 0.52 -8.32
CA SER A 235 15.26 0.70 -7.09
C SER A 235 14.68 1.84 -6.26
N LEU A 236 14.26 1.54 -5.04
CA LEU A 236 13.86 2.53 -4.06
C LEU A 236 15.04 2.85 -3.16
N ASN A 237 15.51 4.07 -3.26
CA ASN A 237 16.67 4.57 -2.54
C ASN A 237 16.19 5.48 -1.42
N LEU A 238 16.54 5.15 -0.18
CA LEU A 238 16.24 5.94 1.01
C LEU A 238 17.53 6.39 1.67
N SER A 239 17.60 7.66 2.05
CA SER A 239 18.62 8.15 2.97
C SER A 239 17.99 8.82 4.17
N PHE A 240 18.58 8.62 5.35
CA PHE A 240 18.06 9.15 6.60
C PHE A 240 19.14 9.27 7.66
N LYS A 241 18.98 10.25 8.55
CA LYS A 241 19.85 10.40 9.72
C LYS A 241 19.58 9.34 10.77
N ILE A 242 20.64 8.79 11.33
CA ILE A 242 20.55 7.80 12.41
C ILE A 242 21.81 7.87 13.28
N LYS A 243 21.64 7.79 14.60
CA LYS A 243 22.77 7.81 15.56
C LYS A 243 23.61 6.53 15.40
N PRO A 244 24.95 6.59 15.61
CA PRO A 244 25.85 5.46 15.37
C PRO A 244 25.43 4.14 16.05
N ASP A 245 24.99 4.18 17.31
CA ASP A 245 24.59 2.97 18.03
C ASP A 245 23.32 2.33 17.44
N ALA A 246 22.37 3.15 17.00
CA ALA A 246 21.16 2.69 16.34
C ALA A 246 21.45 2.18 14.92
N ALA A 247 22.35 2.85 14.20
CA ALA A 247 22.81 2.43 12.88
C ALA A 247 23.47 1.05 12.93
N LYS A 248 24.35 0.83 13.93
CA LYS A 248 25.00 -0.46 14.15
C LYS A 248 23.98 -1.58 14.36
N ARG A 249 23.01 -1.38 15.26
CA ARG A 249 21.96 -2.39 15.52
C ARG A 249 21.15 -2.70 14.27
N LEU A 250 20.70 -1.67 13.54
CA LEU A 250 19.92 -1.84 12.33
C LEU A 250 20.72 -2.54 11.21
N LEU A 251 22.01 -2.23 11.06
CA LEU A 251 22.89 -2.94 10.13
C LEU A 251 23.06 -4.41 10.50
N ASP A 252 23.30 -4.69 11.78
CA ASP A 252 23.45 -6.07 12.30
C ASP A 252 22.16 -6.87 12.06
N ASP A 253 21.00 -6.24 12.30
CA ASP A 253 19.68 -6.84 12.07
C ASP A 253 19.43 -7.13 10.58
N LEU A 254 19.64 -6.13 9.71
CA LEU A 254 19.36 -6.26 8.27
C LEU A 254 20.32 -7.21 7.55
N ARG A 255 21.61 -7.22 7.92
CA ARG A 255 22.63 -8.05 7.25
C ARG A 255 22.62 -9.50 7.72
N ASN A 256 21.90 -9.82 8.79
CA ASN A 256 21.80 -11.18 9.30
C ASN A 256 21.08 -12.09 8.28
N ALA A 257 21.87 -12.81 7.47
CA ALA A 257 21.40 -13.64 6.36
C ALA A 257 20.47 -14.80 6.79
N MET A 258 20.41 -15.12 8.08
CA MET A 258 19.50 -16.14 8.62
C MET A 258 18.07 -15.62 8.80
N ASP A 259 17.83 -14.32 8.61
CA ASP A 259 16.57 -13.65 8.89
C ASP A 259 16.16 -12.64 7.79
N THR A 260 15.78 -13.15 6.61
CA THR A 260 15.36 -12.36 5.43
C THR A 260 13.94 -11.77 5.54
N ARG A 261 13.43 -11.53 6.76
CA ARG A 261 12.00 -11.25 7.00
C ARG A 261 11.68 -9.77 7.24
N TYR A 262 12.63 -8.88 6.96
CA TYR A 262 12.39 -7.45 7.07
C TYR A 262 11.65 -6.92 5.85
N SER A 263 10.75 -5.97 6.08
CA SER A 263 9.96 -5.32 5.04
C SER A 263 9.83 -3.83 5.32
N LEU A 264 9.57 -3.07 4.26
CA LEU A 264 9.21 -1.66 4.34
C LEU A 264 7.69 -1.51 4.41
N GLY A 265 7.25 -0.59 5.26
CA GLY A 265 5.92 -0.03 5.28
C GLY A 265 5.98 1.49 5.27
N PHE A 266 4.86 2.13 4.96
CA PHE A 266 4.75 3.59 4.91
C PHE A 266 3.66 4.07 5.85
N ILE A 267 3.95 5.16 6.55
CA ILE A 267 2.99 5.86 7.39
C ILE A 267 2.67 7.19 6.73
N PHE A 268 1.39 7.38 6.47
CA PHE A 268 0.87 8.59 5.87
C PHE A 268 0.04 9.37 6.89
N ASP A 269 0.21 10.69 6.91
CA ASP A 269 -0.76 11.57 7.55
C ASP A 269 -1.89 11.88 6.55
N PHE A 270 -3.12 11.88 7.03
CA PHE A 270 -4.28 12.28 6.26
C PHE A 270 -4.71 13.72 6.63
N ARG A 271 -4.81 14.59 5.63
CA ARG A 271 -5.23 15.98 5.77
C ARG A 271 -6.07 16.39 4.57
N ASP A 272 -7.26 16.93 4.83
CA ASP A 272 -8.15 17.53 3.82
C ASP A 272 -8.44 16.65 2.59
N GLY A 273 -8.55 15.33 2.76
CA GLY A 273 -8.79 14.42 1.62
C GLY A 273 -7.52 13.79 1.03
N TYR A 274 -6.34 14.27 1.43
CA TYR A 274 -5.05 13.89 0.83
C TYR A 274 -4.16 13.13 1.82
N LEU A 275 -3.28 12.27 1.28
CA LEU A 275 -2.21 11.62 2.03
C LEU A 275 -0.91 12.39 1.90
N ALA A 276 -0.14 12.46 2.98
CA ALA A 276 1.24 12.92 2.97
C ALA A 276 2.14 11.84 3.56
N LEU A 277 3.22 11.46 2.86
CA LEU A 277 4.19 10.50 3.38
C LEU A 277 4.91 11.12 4.59
N ASN A 278 4.69 10.55 5.78
CA ASN A 278 5.29 11.04 7.03
C ASN A 278 6.55 10.25 7.38
N LYS A 279 6.44 8.92 7.44
CA LYS A 279 7.50 8.02 7.90
C LYS A 279 7.55 6.74 7.08
N VAL A 280 8.73 6.12 7.07
CA VAL A 280 8.96 4.77 6.59
C VAL A 280 9.18 3.86 7.79
N LEU A 281 8.54 2.70 7.80
CA LEU A 281 8.65 1.68 8.83
C LEU A 281 9.52 0.53 8.30
N ILE A 282 10.58 0.17 9.03
CA ILE A 282 11.24 -1.13 8.86
C ILE A 282 10.68 -2.05 9.94
N TYR A 283 10.07 -3.15 9.50
CA TYR A 283 9.47 -4.13 10.40
C TYR A 283 9.79 -5.54 9.98
N ARG A 284 9.80 -6.44 10.96
CA ARG A 284 9.90 -7.89 10.75
C ARG A 284 8.55 -8.53 11.04
N THR A 285 8.11 -9.38 10.12
CA THR A 285 7.02 -10.32 10.39
C THR A 285 7.63 -11.70 10.60
N ASN A 286 7.28 -12.38 11.69
CA ASN A 286 7.66 -13.77 11.85
C ASN A 286 6.50 -14.66 11.37
N PRO A 287 6.63 -15.34 10.21
CA PRO A 287 5.57 -16.19 9.68
C PRO A 287 5.31 -17.44 10.54
N LEU A 288 6.22 -17.76 11.47
CA LEU A 288 6.13 -18.89 12.39
C LEU A 288 5.69 -18.49 13.80
N SER A 289 5.59 -17.19 14.11
CA SER A 289 5.17 -16.73 15.44
C SER A 289 3.65 -16.59 15.54
N PHE A 290 3.17 -16.69 16.78
CA PHE A 290 1.82 -16.26 17.12
C PHE A 290 1.63 -14.77 16.80
N PRO A 291 0.39 -14.33 16.50
CA PRO A 291 0.10 -12.92 16.25
C PRO A 291 0.54 -12.01 17.39
N GLY A 292 1.19 -10.88 17.07
CA GLY A 292 1.72 -9.92 18.06
C GLY A 292 3.24 -9.90 18.21
N ASP A 293 3.97 -10.76 17.49
CA ASP A 293 5.45 -10.80 17.47
C ASP A 293 6.04 -9.93 16.34
N GLU A 294 5.27 -8.96 15.82
CA GLU A 294 5.79 -7.97 14.88
C GLU A 294 6.83 -7.09 15.57
N GLN A 295 8.03 -7.07 15.00
CA GLN A 295 9.13 -6.26 15.55
C GLN A 295 9.36 -5.05 14.66
N VAL A 296 9.31 -3.88 15.29
CA VAL A 296 9.67 -2.62 14.64
C VAL A 296 11.17 -2.48 14.80
N ALA A 297 11.90 -2.55 13.68
CA ALA A 297 13.34 -2.35 13.69
C ALA A 297 13.67 -0.86 13.69
N ALA A 298 12.96 -0.08 12.87
CA ALA A 298 13.15 1.36 12.79
C ALA A 298 11.89 2.08 12.31
N LEU A 299 11.71 3.30 12.80
CA LEU A 299 10.75 4.26 12.29
C LEU A 299 11.51 5.47 11.75
N ILE A 300 11.53 5.62 10.44
CA ILE A 300 12.41 6.51 9.69
C ILE A 300 11.64 7.73 9.21
N VAL A 301 12.20 8.92 9.44
CA VAL A 301 11.85 10.12 8.68
C VAL A 301 12.91 10.26 7.58
N PRO A 302 12.58 9.94 6.32
CA PRO A 302 13.56 9.99 5.24
C PRO A 302 13.98 11.45 4.97
N GLU A 303 15.27 11.66 4.74
CA GLU A 303 15.79 12.94 4.20
C GLU A 303 15.61 12.98 2.69
N HIS A 304 15.92 11.87 2.02
CA HIS A 304 15.65 11.67 0.61
C HIS A 304 15.04 10.29 0.37
N MET A 305 14.11 10.22 -0.57
CA MET A 305 13.52 8.97 -1.03
C MET A 305 13.25 9.07 -2.52
N GLN A 306 13.88 8.22 -3.32
CA GLN A 306 13.82 8.28 -4.78
C GLN A 306 13.54 6.89 -5.36
N LEU A 307 12.74 6.85 -6.43
CA LEU A 307 12.55 5.68 -7.27
C LEU A 307 13.37 5.85 -8.54
N LEU A 308 14.29 4.92 -8.76
CA LEU A 308 15.16 4.85 -9.94
C LEU A 308 14.82 3.64 -10.80
N GLN A 309 15.04 3.77 -12.10
CA GLN A 309 15.02 2.69 -13.09
C GLN A 309 16.44 2.45 -13.60
N TYR A 310 16.82 1.18 -13.73
CA TYR A 310 17.98 0.76 -14.50
C TYR A 310 17.54 -0.20 -15.61
N ALA A 311 18.14 -0.07 -16.79
CA ALA A 311 17.97 -1.04 -17.85
C ALA A 311 18.68 -2.35 -17.47
N MET A 312 18.19 -3.47 -17.99
CA MET A 312 18.90 -4.74 -17.94
C MET A 312 19.16 -5.28 -19.34
N GLU A 313 20.38 -5.74 -19.58
CA GLU A 313 20.74 -6.51 -20.75
C GLU A 313 21.45 -7.79 -20.30
N HIS A 314 21.07 -8.95 -20.87
CA HIS A 314 21.67 -10.26 -20.55
C HIS A 314 21.71 -10.62 -19.05
N GLY A 315 20.77 -10.07 -18.25
CA GLY A 315 20.71 -10.31 -16.81
C GLY A 315 21.59 -9.38 -15.97
N GLU A 316 22.30 -8.44 -16.60
CA GLU A 316 23.11 -7.45 -15.92
C GLU A 316 22.50 -6.05 -16.05
N LYS A 317 22.72 -5.24 -15.02
CA LYS A 317 22.33 -3.83 -15.00
C LYS A 317 23.21 -3.04 -15.98
N THR A 318 22.58 -2.31 -16.88
CA THR A 318 23.27 -1.49 -17.90
C THR A 318 22.82 -0.03 -17.85
N GLY A 319 23.74 0.86 -18.23
CA GLY A 319 23.50 2.30 -18.32
C GLY A 319 23.36 3.02 -16.97
N ASP A 320 23.09 4.33 -17.07
CA ASP A 320 22.87 5.19 -15.91
C ASP A 320 21.45 5.05 -15.35
N ALA A 321 21.30 5.44 -14.08
CA ALA A 321 19.98 5.47 -13.43
C ALA A 321 19.07 6.51 -14.09
N THR A 322 17.84 6.14 -14.40
CA THR A 322 16.77 7.10 -14.72
C THR A 322 15.96 7.38 -13.46
N LEU A 323 15.86 8.64 -13.04
CA LEU A 323 14.98 9.04 -11.95
C LEU A 323 13.53 8.98 -12.42
N LEU A 324 12.72 8.10 -11.82
CA LEU A 324 11.29 8.01 -12.10
C LEU A 324 10.48 8.91 -11.17
N TYR A 325 10.84 8.95 -9.89
CA TYR A 325 10.10 9.74 -8.92
C TYR A 325 10.97 10.16 -7.75
N ASP A 326 10.82 11.41 -7.33
CA ASP A 326 11.38 11.92 -6.09
C ASP A 326 10.22 12.13 -5.10
N PHE A 327 10.22 11.37 -4.01
CA PHE A 327 9.06 11.33 -3.11
C PHE A 327 9.02 12.58 -2.24
N PRO A 328 7.91 13.33 -2.27
CA PRO A 328 7.84 14.57 -1.51
C PRO A 328 7.43 14.28 -0.05
N ILE A 329 8.42 14.23 0.84
CA ILE A 329 8.22 13.91 2.26
C ILE A 329 7.43 15.04 2.95
N ASN A 330 6.41 14.66 3.73
CA ASN A 330 5.45 15.53 4.43
C ASN A 330 4.62 16.47 3.54
N GLN A 331 4.66 16.29 2.21
CA GLN A 331 3.82 17.03 1.27
C GLN A 331 2.61 16.19 0.84
N LEU A 332 1.54 16.87 0.45
CA LEU A 332 0.33 16.20 -0.02
C LEU A 332 0.61 15.50 -1.37
N LEU A 333 0.29 14.21 -1.44
CA LEU A 333 0.32 13.43 -2.66
C LEU A 333 -0.89 13.80 -3.53
N PRO A 334 -0.76 13.78 -4.86
CA PRO A 334 -1.76 14.36 -5.77
C PRO A 334 -2.93 13.40 -6.04
N PHE A 335 -3.58 12.93 -4.98
CA PHE A 335 -4.84 12.18 -5.05
C PHE A 335 -5.72 12.51 -3.84
N GLU A 336 -6.92 12.99 -4.11
CA GLU A 336 -7.93 13.28 -3.10
C GLU A 336 -8.94 12.13 -3.01
N PHE A 337 -9.06 11.54 -1.81
CA PHE A 337 -10.02 10.49 -1.53
C PHE A 337 -11.43 11.06 -1.41
N GLY A 338 -12.40 10.39 -2.03
CA GLY A 338 -13.79 10.83 -2.01
C GLY A 338 -14.57 10.42 -3.26
N LEU A 339 -15.87 10.71 -3.22
CA LEU A 339 -16.80 10.37 -4.30
C LEU A 339 -16.52 11.13 -5.60
N GLU A 340 -16.03 12.36 -5.50
CA GLU A 340 -15.74 13.21 -6.67
C GLU A 340 -14.63 12.65 -7.56
N ASN A 341 -13.79 11.76 -7.02
CA ASN A 341 -12.67 11.13 -7.72
C ASN A 341 -12.89 9.64 -8.01
N TYR A 342 -14.12 9.15 -7.81
CA TYR A 342 -14.49 7.78 -8.21
C TYR A 342 -14.28 7.57 -9.71
N GLY A 343 -13.54 6.51 -10.07
CA GLY A 343 -13.20 6.16 -11.44
C GLY A 343 -12.15 7.06 -12.11
N LYS A 344 -11.62 8.07 -11.42
CA LYS A 344 -10.51 8.88 -11.92
C LYS A 344 -9.18 8.19 -11.65
N ARG A 345 -8.29 8.17 -12.65
CA ARG A 345 -6.90 7.74 -12.48
C ARG A 345 -6.04 8.93 -12.04
N ALA A 346 -4.97 8.66 -11.30
CA ALA A 346 -4.05 9.72 -10.90
C ALA A 346 -3.32 10.25 -12.14
N SER A 347 -3.22 11.57 -12.26
CA SER A 347 -2.69 12.26 -13.46
C SER A 347 -1.19 12.05 -13.71
N MET A 348 -0.47 11.33 -12.85
CA MET A 348 0.97 11.10 -13.01
C MET A 348 1.33 10.04 -14.07
N GLN A 349 0.37 9.26 -14.57
CA GLN A 349 0.63 8.25 -15.61
C GLN A 349 0.90 8.83 -17.01
N ASN A 350 0.38 10.03 -17.34
CA ASN A 350 0.41 10.50 -18.73
C ASN A 350 1.78 11.01 -19.21
N LYS A 351 2.77 11.25 -18.33
CA LYS A 351 4.11 11.64 -18.77
C LYS A 351 5.03 10.48 -19.14
N PHE A 352 4.85 9.32 -18.53
CA PHE A 352 5.83 8.22 -18.67
C PHE A 352 5.59 7.31 -19.87
N VAL A 353 4.42 7.35 -20.49
CA VAL A 353 4.13 6.59 -21.72
C VAL A 353 4.51 7.39 -22.97
N GLU A 354 4.26 8.71 -22.98
CA GLU A 354 4.51 9.55 -24.15
C GLU A 354 6.00 9.74 -24.47
N GLU A 355 6.89 9.79 -23.47
CA GLU A 355 8.34 9.93 -23.71
C GLU A 355 9.00 8.63 -24.23
N SER A 356 8.41 7.45 -24.02
CA SER A 356 8.94 6.19 -24.59
C SER A 356 8.54 5.95 -26.06
N THR A 357 7.48 6.60 -26.52
CA THR A 357 7.00 6.48 -27.91
C THR A 357 7.52 7.58 -28.82
N ALA A 358 8.03 8.69 -28.26
CA ALA A 358 8.51 9.83 -29.04
C ALA A 358 9.91 9.63 -29.67
N SER A 359 10.61 8.53 -29.41
CA SER A 359 11.94 8.24 -29.98
C SER A 359 11.95 7.21 -31.11
N PHE A 360 10.79 6.82 -31.65
CA PHE A 360 10.68 5.90 -32.79
C PHE A 360 9.68 6.43 -33.84
N GLU A 361 9.92 7.64 -34.36
CA GLU A 361 9.51 7.96 -35.73
C GLU A 361 10.71 7.69 -36.65
N SER A 362 10.76 6.49 -37.22
CA SER A 362 11.69 6.17 -38.31
C SER A 362 11.22 6.90 -39.58
N GLU A 363 12.08 7.75 -40.14
CA GLU A 363 11.92 8.30 -41.49
C GLU A 363 11.76 7.15 -42.51
N PRO A 364 10.85 7.27 -43.50
CA PRO A 364 10.76 6.28 -44.57
C PRO A 364 11.90 6.49 -45.57
N GLU A 365 12.87 5.57 -45.60
CA GLU A 365 13.83 5.49 -46.71
C GLU A 365 13.10 5.04 -47.99
N GLU A 366 13.06 5.92 -48.98
CA GLU A 366 12.84 5.57 -50.38
C GLU A 366 14.05 4.77 -50.88
N LEU A 367 13.86 3.49 -51.20
CA LEU A 367 14.77 2.76 -52.08
C LEU A 367 13.97 2.16 -53.23
N GLY A 368 13.97 2.89 -54.34
CA GLY A 368 13.69 2.34 -55.66
C GLY A 368 14.94 1.70 -56.25
N GLY A 369 14.72 0.69 -57.09
CA GLY A 369 15.61 0.42 -58.23
C GLY A 369 16.48 -0.83 -58.15
N ASP A 370 15.95 -1.86 -58.79
CA ASP A 370 16.63 -2.77 -59.72
C ASP A 370 17.22 -4.12 -59.27
N ILE A 371 16.83 -5.05 -60.13
CA ILE A 371 16.92 -6.51 -60.15
C ILE A 371 18.30 -6.91 -60.67
N VAL A 372 18.95 -7.88 -60.02
CA VAL A 372 19.82 -8.83 -60.72
C VAL A 372 19.58 -10.23 -60.14
N ASN A 373 19.09 -11.11 -61.01
CA ASN A 373 19.03 -12.55 -60.80
C ASN A 373 20.45 -13.11 -60.66
N ASP A 374 20.69 -13.96 -59.68
CA ASP A 374 21.68 -15.02 -59.84
C ASP A 374 21.31 -16.28 -59.04
N GLU A 375 21.72 -17.40 -59.60
CA GLU A 375 21.15 -18.73 -59.48
C GLU A 375 21.32 -19.42 -58.10
N MET A 376 20.38 -20.32 -57.80
CA MET A 376 20.47 -21.36 -56.77
C MET A 376 21.69 -22.28 -57.01
N PRO A 377 22.15 -22.95 -55.94
CA PRO A 377 22.10 -24.40 -55.98
C PRO A 377 21.44 -25.03 -54.75
N GLU A 378 20.70 -26.10 -55.05
CA GLU A 378 20.15 -27.10 -54.13
C GLU A 378 21.25 -27.71 -53.25
N GLN A 379 20.92 -28.06 -51.99
CA GLN A 379 21.19 -29.39 -51.45
C GLN A 379 20.55 -29.65 -50.06
N ASP A 380 19.85 -30.77 -50.02
CA ASP A 380 19.72 -31.78 -48.97
C ASP A 380 19.05 -31.45 -47.62
N VAL A 381 17.75 -31.75 -47.60
CA VAL A 381 16.99 -32.09 -46.40
C VAL A 381 17.13 -33.60 -46.17
N GLU A 382 17.92 -34.01 -45.18
CA GLU A 382 17.79 -35.33 -44.56
C GLU A 382 17.23 -35.22 -43.14
N ALA A 383 16.34 -36.18 -42.87
CA ALA A 383 15.42 -36.30 -41.76
C ALA A 383 16.10 -36.73 -40.45
N TYR A 384 15.49 -36.39 -39.32
CA TYR A 384 15.36 -37.34 -38.21
C TYR A 384 13.95 -37.25 -37.60
N LEU A 385 13.26 -38.39 -37.66
CA LEU A 385 12.06 -38.75 -36.92
C LEU A 385 12.34 -38.87 -35.42
#